data_AF-A0A9E1ZSZ3-F1
#
_entry.id   AF-A0A9E1ZSZ3-F1
#
_cell.length_a   1.000
_cell.length_b   1.000
_cell.length_c   1.000
_cell.angle_alpha   90.00
_cell.angle_beta   90.00
_cell.angle_gamma   90.00
#
_symmetry.space_group_name_H-M   'P 1'
#
loop_
_entity.id
_entity.type
_entity.pdbx_description
1 polymer ?
#
loop_
_entity_poly.entity_id
_entity_poly.type
_entity_poly.pdbx_seq_one_letter_code
_entity_poly.pdbx_strand_id
1 'polypeptide(L)'
;MANKEQSFTKPSGKTYSLVEIVKAPTTMVDKGPDNTIFAFPIVAILELIIALGSTLFLVLFSLLKDAPLEELANPLITTDPAKAPWYFMGLQEMLEHMHPTLAGIILPVLAVGFLISIPYIDYSREGAGVWFTSKRGKRIVGWTALYTTIVMSGFVLLDNAFPPRELFRDVLPNLVTQSILPGGVMALLVILPAIVLWKSKEGSNPREIMLVLFTVLFFTAVVLTLTGFLFRGPGFELFLPWAMPGGYNPFDGL
;
A
#
# COMPACT_ATOMS: atom_id res chain seq x y z
N MET A 1 27.80 25.12 41.23
CA MET A 1 28.32 25.59 39.92
C MET A 1 27.61 24.78 38.85
N ALA A 2 26.56 25.35 38.25
CA ALA A 2 25.78 24.68 37.21
C ALA A 2 26.47 24.91 35.86
N ASN A 3 26.77 23.80 35.18
CA ASN A 3 27.40 23.80 33.86
C ASN A 3 26.39 24.38 32.86
N LYS A 4 26.66 25.60 32.37
CA LYS A 4 25.83 26.27 31.36
C LYS A 4 26.18 25.61 30.03
N GLU A 5 25.40 24.61 29.62
CA GLU A 5 25.54 23.98 28.31
C GLU A 5 25.52 25.08 27.24
N GLN A 6 26.61 25.19 26.49
CA GLN A 6 26.74 26.13 25.40
C GLN A 6 25.76 25.70 24.30
N SER A 7 24.63 26.40 24.17
CA SER A 7 23.54 26.07 23.23
C SER A 7 23.88 26.33 21.75
N PHE A 8 25.11 26.71 21.44
CA PHE A 8 25.54 27.01 20.09
C PHE A 8 26.87 26.30 19.83
N THR A 9 26.79 25.17 19.12
CA THR A 9 27.95 24.51 18.54
C THR A 9 28.70 25.46 17.61
N LYS A 10 30.02 25.29 17.58
CA LYS A 10 31.01 26.12 16.86
C LYS A 10 30.52 26.50 15.46
N PRO A 11 30.62 27.77 15.02
CA PRO A 11 30.11 28.17 13.72
C PRO A 11 30.89 27.42 12.62
N SER A 12 30.18 26.56 11.90
CA SER A 12 30.54 26.22 10.52
C SER A 12 30.71 27.54 9.77
N GLY A 13 31.74 27.71 8.94
CA GLY A 13 32.04 28.94 8.19
C GLY A 13 31.00 29.33 7.14
N LYS A 14 29.74 28.95 7.33
CA LYS A 14 28.59 29.28 6.50
C LYS A 14 27.94 30.57 7.01
N THR A 15 27.84 31.55 6.14
CA THR A 15 27.08 32.79 6.37
C THR A 15 25.62 32.53 6.02
N TYR A 16 24.71 32.63 6.99
CA TYR A 16 23.26 32.52 6.74
C TYR A 16 22.67 33.92 6.52
N SER A 17 21.83 34.08 5.49
CA SER A 17 21.04 35.30 5.30
C SER A 17 19.78 35.23 6.16
N LEU A 18 19.54 36.24 6.99
CA LEU A 18 18.35 36.34 7.83
C LEU A 18 17.16 36.76 6.94
N VAL A 19 16.22 35.85 6.69
CA VAL A 19 15.03 36.13 5.84
C VAL A 19 13.87 36.69 6.68
N GLU A 20 13.62 36.15 7.88
CA GLU A 20 12.54 36.61 8.77
C GLU A 20 12.78 36.15 10.22
N ILE A 21 12.38 36.95 11.23
CA ILE A 21 12.39 36.57 12.65
C ILE A 21 10.95 36.54 13.15
N VAL A 22 10.48 35.37 13.59
CA VAL A 22 9.17 35.19 14.21
C VAL A 22 9.34 34.60 15.61
N LYS A 23 8.69 35.20 16.61
CA LYS A 23 8.58 34.60 17.95
C LYS A 23 7.58 33.46 17.90
N ALA A 24 8.06 32.21 17.90
CA ALA A 24 7.21 31.03 17.97
C ALA A 24 7.82 30.00 18.94
N PRO A 25 7.00 29.28 19.73
CA PRO A 25 7.46 28.10 20.46
C PRO A 25 7.73 26.98 19.45
N THR A 26 8.89 26.99 18.80
CA THR A 26 9.23 25.97 17.81
C THR A 26 9.75 24.72 18.51
N THR A 27 9.37 23.54 18.03
CA THR A 27 9.90 22.25 18.49
C THR A 27 11.35 21.99 18.01
N MET A 28 12.01 23.01 17.46
CA MET A 28 13.39 22.99 16.98
C MET A 28 14.41 23.48 18.00
N VAL A 29 13.97 23.80 19.23
CA VAL A 29 14.88 24.02 20.36
C VAL A 29 15.83 22.82 20.44
N ASP A 30 17.14 23.11 20.41
CA ASP A 30 18.27 22.16 20.41
C ASP A 30 18.59 21.39 19.11
N LYS A 31 17.97 21.72 17.97
CA LYS A 31 18.42 21.24 16.65
C LYS A 31 19.08 22.38 15.86
N GLY A 32 20.39 22.35 15.74
CA GLY A 32 21.13 23.27 14.86
C GLY A 32 20.76 23.07 13.38
N PRO A 33 21.03 24.06 12.50
CA PRO A 33 20.80 23.95 11.05
C PRO A 33 21.78 22.98 10.36
N ASP A 34 22.58 22.25 11.12
CA ASP A 34 23.56 21.29 10.62
C ASP A 34 22.83 20.22 9.78
N ASN A 35 23.31 19.98 8.56
CA ASN A 35 22.69 19.11 7.54
C ASN A 35 21.31 19.54 7.02
N THR A 36 20.93 20.82 7.15
CA THR A 36 19.71 21.36 6.50
C THR A 36 20.05 22.20 5.27
N ILE A 37 19.10 22.28 4.33
CA ILE A 37 19.14 23.17 3.16
C ILE A 37 18.02 24.20 3.28
N PHE A 38 18.20 25.39 2.69
CA PHE A 38 17.18 26.42 2.71
C PHE A 38 15.93 25.99 1.94
N ALA A 39 14.76 26.12 2.56
CA ALA A 39 13.48 25.88 1.88
C ALA A 39 13.27 26.85 0.71
N PHE A 40 13.62 28.12 0.91
CA PHE A 40 13.60 29.15 -0.13
C PHE A 40 15.02 29.63 -0.46
N PRO A 41 15.41 29.72 -1.75
CA PRO A 41 14.63 29.37 -2.94
C PRO A 41 14.78 27.89 -3.35
N ILE A 42 15.65 27.11 -2.69
CA ILE A 42 16.12 25.80 -3.21
C ILE A 42 14.98 24.78 -3.32
N VAL A 43 14.30 24.48 -2.20
CA VAL A 43 13.20 23.49 -2.19
C VAL A 43 12.02 24.01 -3.01
N ALA A 44 11.69 25.30 -2.92
CA ALA A 44 10.62 25.91 -3.72
C ALA A 44 10.84 25.78 -5.25
N ILE A 45 12.08 25.95 -5.73
CA ILE A 45 12.40 25.73 -7.16
C ILE A 45 12.24 24.25 -7.53
N LEU A 46 12.68 23.32 -6.67
CA LEU A 46 12.50 21.88 -6.91
C LEU A 46 11.02 21.49 -6.95
N GLU A 47 10.21 21.99 -6.03
CA GLU A 47 8.77 21.80 -6.01
C GLU A 47 8.11 22.34 -7.29
N LEU A 48 8.51 23.52 -7.75
CA LEU A 48 8.02 24.09 -9.01
C LEU A 48 8.39 23.21 -10.21
N ILE A 49 9.63 22.71 -10.28
CA ILE A 49 10.06 21.80 -11.35
C ILE A 49 9.25 20.50 -11.33
N ILE A 50 9.00 19.92 -10.15
CA ILE A 50 8.19 18.69 -10.00
C ILE A 50 6.74 18.97 -10.39
N ALA A 51 6.17 20.12 -10.01
CA ALA A 51 4.81 20.51 -10.36
C ALA A 51 4.64 20.71 -11.86
N LEU A 52 5.57 21.44 -12.51
CA LEU A 52 5.58 21.63 -13.96
C LEU A 52 5.79 20.30 -14.70
N GLY A 53 6.72 19.48 -14.22
CA GLY A 53 6.97 18.15 -14.78
C GLY A 53 5.75 17.22 -14.67
N SER A 54 5.07 17.22 -13.52
CA SER A 54 3.85 16.43 -13.31
C SER A 54 2.71 16.93 -14.20
N THR A 55 2.56 18.24 -14.35
CA THR A 55 1.56 18.84 -15.24
C THR A 55 1.84 18.50 -16.70
N LEU A 56 3.10 18.62 -17.13
CA LEU A 56 3.51 18.24 -18.47
C LEU A 56 3.25 16.76 -18.74
N PHE A 57 3.59 15.88 -17.79
CA PHE A 57 3.30 14.45 -17.89
C PHE A 57 1.80 14.18 -18.07
N LEU A 58 0.93 14.79 -17.26
CA LEU A 58 -0.51 14.60 -17.35
C LEU A 58 -1.08 15.12 -18.69
N VAL A 59 -0.60 16.26 -19.18
CA VAL A 59 -1.00 16.80 -20.49
C VAL A 59 -0.55 15.87 -21.61
N LEU A 60 0.70 15.41 -21.60
CA LEU A 60 1.19 14.47 -22.62
C LEU A 60 0.42 13.15 -22.57
N PHE A 61 0.16 12.60 -21.38
CA PHE A 61 -0.63 11.39 -21.22
C PHE A 61 -2.05 11.56 -21.80
N SER A 62 -2.72 12.67 -21.49
CA SER A 62 -4.05 13.01 -22.02
C SER A 62 -4.09 13.21 -23.53
N LEU A 63 -2.96 13.53 -24.18
CA LEU A 63 -2.86 13.63 -25.65
C LEU A 63 -2.60 12.28 -26.32
N LEU A 64 -2.06 11.30 -25.58
CA LEU A 64 -1.72 9.97 -26.07
C LEU A 64 -2.84 8.95 -25.82
N LYS A 65 -3.68 9.20 -24.81
CA LYS A 65 -4.74 8.30 -24.34
C LYS A 65 -6.05 9.06 -24.20
N ASP A 66 -7.01 8.71 -25.05
CA ASP A 66 -8.37 9.21 -24.99
C ASP A 66 -9.16 8.42 -23.94
N ALA A 67 -9.86 9.14 -23.05
CA ALA A 67 -10.80 8.50 -22.15
C ALA A 67 -12.09 8.18 -22.92
N PRO A 68 -12.47 6.89 -23.07
CA PRO A 68 -13.68 6.52 -23.79
C PRO A 68 -14.91 7.03 -23.05
N LEU A 69 -15.87 7.57 -23.80
CA LEU A 69 -17.18 7.95 -23.27
C LEU A 69 -18.11 6.73 -23.31
N GLU A 70 -18.58 6.29 -22.15
CA GLU A 70 -19.57 5.22 -22.03
C GLU A 70 -21.00 5.71 -22.31
N GLU A 71 -21.93 4.76 -22.40
CA GLU A 71 -23.36 5.05 -22.55
C GLU A 71 -23.93 5.77 -21.31
N LEU A 72 -25.06 6.46 -21.49
CA LEU A 72 -25.77 7.08 -20.37
C LEU A 72 -26.24 6.00 -19.38
N ALA A 73 -26.13 6.29 -18.09
CA ALA A 73 -26.48 5.36 -17.03
C ALA A 73 -27.93 4.87 -17.16
N ASN A 74 -28.10 3.54 -17.24
CA ASN A 74 -29.39 2.88 -17.32
C ASN A 74 -29.57 1.91 -16.14
N PRO A 75 -30.47 2.18 -15.18
CA PRO A 75 -30.69 1.29 -14.04
C PRO A 75 -31.21 -0.11 -14.40
N LEU A 76 -31.72 -0.32 -15.62
CA LEU A 76 -32.23 -1.60 -16.08
C LEU A 76 -31.15 -2.49 -16.72
N ILE A 77 -29.95 -1.96 -16.97
CA ILE A 77 -28.84 -2.68 -17.61
C ILE A 77 -27.58 -2.50 -16.78
N THR A 78 -27.01 -3.61 -16.30
CA THR A 78 -25.71 -3.60 -15.63
C THR A 78 -24.60 -3.71 -16.68
N THR A 79 -23.58 -2.87 -16.58
CA THR A 79 -22.41 -2.92 -17.46
C THR A 79 -21.60 -4.19 -17.20
N ASP A 80 -21.07 -4.80 -18.26
CA ASP A 80 -20.22 -5.98 -18.17
C ASP A 80 -18.93 -5.77 -18.98
N PRO A 81 -17.75 -5.78 -18.35
CA PRO A 81 -17.49 -5.92 -16.91
C PRO A 81 -17.66 -4.61 -16.14
N ALA A 82 -18.39 -4.64 -15.02
CA ALA A 82 -18.43 -3.53 -14.07
C ALA A 82 -17.14 -3.50 -13.22
N LYS A 83 -16.10 -2.82 -13.69
CA LYS A 83 -14.84 -2.61 -12.95
C LYS A 83 -14.85 -1.29 -12.17
N ALA A 84 -14.34 -1.34 -10.95
CA ALA A 84 -14.07 -0.17 -10.13
C ALA A 84 -12.84 0.58 -10.66
N PRO A 85 -12.70 1.88 -10.32
CA PRO A 85 -11.45 2.60 -10.56
C PRO A 85 -10.25 1.84 -10.01
N TRP A 86 -9.10 1.94 -10.68
CA TRP A 86 -7.91 1.12 -10.39
C TRP A 86 -7.48 1.13 -8.91
N TYR A 87 -7.63 2.24 -8.21
CA TYR A 87 -7.27 2.38 -6.79
C TYR A 87 -8.23 1.64 -5.83
N PHE A 88 -9.43 1.26 -6.31
CA PHE A 88 -10.36 0.39 -5.60
C PHE A 88 -10.40 -1.05 -6.15
N MET A 89 -9.68 -1.33 -7.23
CA MET A 89 -9.69 -2.63 -7.88
C MET A 89 -9.25 -3.75 -6.94
N GLY A 90 -8.26 -3.52 -6.08
CA GLY A 90 -7.85 -4.51 -5.07
C GLY A 90 -8.95 -4.82 -4.04
N LEU A 91 -9.77 -3.83 -3.67
CA LEU A 91 -10.94 -4.07 -2.81
C LEU A 91 -12.03 -4.85 -3.54
N GLN A 92 -12.26 -4.52 -4.83
CA GLN A 92 -13.21 -5.26 -5.65
C GLN A 92 -12.79 -6.72 -5.83
N GLU A 93 -11.51 -6.98 -6.08
CA GLU A 93 -10.98 -8.34 -6.15
C GLU A 93 -11.21 -9.09 -4.84
N MET A 94 -11.03 -8.43 -3.70
CA MET A 94 -11.30 -9.03 -2.40
C MET A 94 -12.79 -9.36 -2.19
N LEU A 95 -13.71 -8.54 -2.71
CA LEU A 95 -15.16 -8.79 -2.67
C LEU A 95 -15.56 -10.06 -3.43
N GLU A 96 -14.79 -10.48 -4.43
CA GLU A 96 -15.06 -11.72 -5.16
C GLU A 96 -14.81 -12.96 -4.29
N HIS A 97 -13.88 -12.87 -3.35
CA HIS A 97 -13.44 -14.01 -2.54
C HIS A 97 -14.13 -14.13 -1.18
N MET A 98 -14.81 -13.07 -0.70
CA MET A 98 -15.41 -13.09 0.64
C MET A 98 -16.60 -12.15 0.78
N HIS A 99 -17.34 -12.31 1.89
CA HIS A 99 -18.53 -11.54 2.17
C HIS A 99 -18.27 -10.01 2.14
N PRO A 100 -19.20 -9.19 1.58
CA PRO A 100 -18.98 -7.76 1.40
C PRO A 100 -18.65 -6.97 2.66
N THR A 101 -19.18 -7.37 3.81
CA THR A 101 -18.86 -6.69 5.08
C THR A 101 -17.42 -6.91 5.52
N LEU A 102 -16.85 -8.09 5.24
CA LEU A 102 -15.48 -8.40 5.62
C LEU A 102 -14.50 -7.68 4.71
N ALA A 103 -14.69 -7.81 3.39
CA ALA A 103 -13.85 -7.17 2.39
C ALA A 103 -14.01 -5.65 2.33
N GLY A 104 -15.24 -5.14 2.32
CA GLY A 104 -15.50 -3.71 2.12
C GLY A 104 -15.36 -2.85 3.36
N ILE A 105 -15.48 -3.42 4.56
CA ILE A 105 -15.54 -2.65 5.82
C ILE A 105 -14.47 -3.10 6.80
N ILE A 106 -14.52 -4.36 7.25
CA ILE A 106 -13.68 -4.83 8.36
C ILE A 106 -12.19 -4.78 8.00
N LEU A 107 -11.78 -5.36 6.87
CA LEU A 107 -10.37 -5.41 6.47
C LEU A 107 -9.78 -4.02 6.17
N PRO A 108 -10.46 -3.12 5.44
CA PRO A 108 -9.98 -1.74 5.27
C PRO A 108 -9.85 -0.98 6.59
N VAL A 109 -10.82 -1.12 7.52
CA VAL A 109 -10.74 -0.50 8.85
C VAL A 109 -9.56 -1.04 9.64
N LEU A 110 -9.31 -2.35 9.60
CA LEU A 110 -8.13 -2.95 10.23
C LEU A 110 -6.82 -2.47 9.60
N ALA A 111 -6.75 -2.35 8.28
CA ALA A 111 -5.59 -1.83 7.57
C ALA A 111 -5.27 -0.38 7.96
N VAL A 112 -6.29 0.49 7.99
CA VAL A 112 -6.14 1.88 8.43
C VAL A 112 -5.76 1.95 9.90
N GLY A 113 -6.41 1.17 10.77
CA GLY A 113 -6.07 1.06 12.18
C GLY A 113 -4.62 0.60 12.39
N PHE A 114 -4.14 -0.35 11.59
CA PHE A 114 -2.75 -0.77 11.58
C PHE A 114 -1.82 0.39 11.19
N LEU A 115 -2.09 1.12 10.10
CA LEU A 115 -1.27 2.27 9.69
C LEU A 115 -1.20 3.35 10.78
N ILE A 116 -2.33 3.64 11.45
CA ILE A 116 -2.38 4.57 12.58
C ILE A 116 -1.54 4.04 13.76
N SER A 117 -1.50 2.73 13.99
CA SER A 117 -0.76 2.13 15.10
C SER A 117 0.76 2.17 14.93
N ILE A 118 1.28 2.30 13.70
CA ILE A 118 2.73 2.26 13.39
C ILE A 118 3.56 3.16 14.33
N PRO A 119 3.32 4.48 14.44
CA PRO A 119 4.13 5.37 15.28
C PRO A 119 4.04 5.07 16.79
N TYR A 120 3.01 4.36 17.24
CA TYR A 120 2.84 4.00 18.65
C TYR A 120 3.56 2.70 19.02
N ILE A 121 3.80 1.82 18.05
CA ILE A 121 4.50 0.54 18.24
C ILE A 121 6.00 0.70 17.98
N ASP A 122 6.38 1.37 16.89
CA ASP A 122 7.77 1.65 16.53
C ASP A 122 8.11 3.13 16.74
N TYR A 123 8.47 3.47 17.98
CA TYR A 123 8.90 4.81 18.37
C TYR A 123 10.43 5.02 18.29
N SER A 124 11.18 4.00 17.84
CA SER A 124 12.64 4.08 17.78
C SER A 124 13.09 5.05 16.68
N ARG A 125 14.17 5.80 16.92
CA ARG A 125 14.80 6.67 15.90
C ARG A 125 16.02 6.04 15.24
N GLU A 126 16.41 4.84 15.66
CA GLU A 126 17.57 4.14 15.11
C GLU A 126 17.41 3.92 13.61
N GLY A 127 18.42 4.18 12.78
CA GLY A 127 18.31 3.97 11.34
C GLY A 127 17.25 4.81 10.61
N ALA A 128 16.78 5.92 11.21
CA ALA A 128 15.96 6.91 10.52
C ALA A 128 16.68 7.42 9.26
N GLY A 129 15.98 7.49 8.13
CA GLY A 129 16.55 7.88 6.83
C GLY A 129 17.30 6.75 6.10
N VAL A 130 17.47 5.58 6.70
CA VAL A 130 18.03 4.39 6.04
C VAL A 130 16.90 3.46 5.64
N TRP A 131 16.70 3.27 4.33
CA TRP A 131 15.69 2.34 3.80
C TRP A 131 15.80 0.95 4.44
N PHE A 132 14.69 0.50 5.03
CA PHE A 132 14.53 -0.79 5.74
C PHE A 132 15.44 -0.96 6.97
N THR A 133 16.01 0.13 7.49
CA THR A 133 16.87 0.22 8.69
C THR A 133 18.20 -0.55 8.62
N SER A 134 18.20 -1.82 8.22
CA SER A 134 19.39 -2.69 8.25
C SER A 134 19.47 -3.64 7.05
N LYS A 135 20.64 -4.27 6.85
CA LYS A 135 20.80 -5.34 5.82
C LYS A 135 19.85 -6.53 6.06
N ARG A 136 19.58 -6.85 7.33
CA ARG A 136 18.62 -7.89 7.72
C ARG A 136 17.20 -7.47 7.36
N GLY A 137 16.81 -6.24 7.68
CA GLY A 137 15.51 -5.67 7.31
C GLY A 137 15.26 -5.71 5.79
N LYS A 138 16.25 -5.34 4.97
CA LYS A 138 16.18 -5.48 3.50
C LYS A 138 15.88 -6.91 3.05
N ARG A 139 16.57 -7.88 3.64
CA ARG A 139 16.38 -9.31 3.34
C ARG A 139 14.99 -9.79 3.77
N ILE A 140 14.53 -9.38 4.95
CA ILE A 140 13.18 -9.71 5.47
C ILE A 140 12.11 -9.16 4.52
N VAL A 141 12.21 -7.89 4.12
CA VAL A 141 11.26 -7.29 3.17
C VAL A 141 11.27 -8.01 1.84
N GLY A 142 12.45 -8.31 1.28
CA GLY A 142 12.57 -9.05 0.02
C GLY A 142 11.89 -10.42 0.07
N TRP A 143 12.15 -11.22 1.10
CA TRP A 143 11.51 -12.53 1.25
C TRP A 143 10.02 -12.44 1.55
N THR A 144 9.60 -11.46 2.35
CA THR A 144 8.18 -11.24 2.67
C THR A 144 7.40 -10.80 1.43
N ALA A 145 7.97 -9.92 0.61
CA ALA A 145 7.39 -9.50 -0.66
C ALA A 145 7.23 -10.69 -1.62
N LEU A 146 8.27 -11.51 -1.76
CA LEU A 146 8.22 -12.70 -2.61
C LEU A 146 7.18 -13.71 -2.10
N TYR A 147 7.19 -14.00 -0.80
CA TYR A 147 6.20 -14.86 -0.15
C TYR A 147 4.79 -14.37 -0.44
N THR A 148 4.52 -13.09 -0.14
CA THR A 148 3.18 -12.50 -0.29
C THR A 148 2.73 -12.54 -1.74
N THR A 149 3.62 -12.23 -2.68
CA THR A 149 3.30 -12.27 -4.12
C THR A 149 2.86 -13.67 -4.55
N ILE A 150 3.66 -14.70 -4.22
CA ILE A 150 3.38 -16.09 -4.60
C ILE A 150 2.11 -16.59 -3.92
N VAL A 151 2.01 -16.38 -2.61
CA VAL A 151 0.92 -16.91 -1.78
C VAL A 151 -0.41 -16.24 -2.08
N MET A 152 -0.44 -14.92 -2.27
CA MET A 152 -1.68 -14.22 -2.63
C MET A 152 -2.14 -14.57 -4.05
N SER A 153 -1.20 -14.71 -5.00
CA SER A 153 -1.54 -15.16 -6.36
C SER A 153 -2.09 -16.59 -6.32
N GLY A 154 -1.46 -17.48 -5.52
CA GLY A 154 -1.94 -18.83 -5.29
C GLY A 154 -3.32 -18.86 -4.63
N PHE A 155 -3.56 -18.02 -3.63
CA PHE A 155 -4.87 -17.89 -2.96
C PHE A 155 -5.96 -17.51 -3.96
N VAL A 156 -5.75 -16.47 -4.78
CA VAL A 156 -6.72 -16.05 -5.82
C VAL A 156 -7.02 -17.19 -6.77
N LEU A 157 -5.97 -17.86 -7.30
CA LEU A 157 -6.15 -18.94 -8.27
C LEU A 157 -6.88 -20.15 -7.67
N LEU A 158 -6.54 -20.51 -6.44
CA LEU A 158 -7.18 -21.62 -5.73
C LEU A 158 -8.64 -21.30 -5.39
N ASP A 159 -8.93 -20.09 -4.90
CA ASP A 159 -10.29 -19.69 -4.57
C ASP A 159 -11.17 -19.61 -5.84
N ASN A 160 -10.62 -19.10 -6.94
CA ASN A 160 -11.31 -19.07 -8.23
C ASN A 160 -11.58 -20.49 -8.79
N ALA A 161 -10.64 -21.42 -8.64
CA ALA A 161 -10.81 -22.79 -9.12
C ALA A 161 -11.69 -23.65 -8.20
N PHE A 162 -11.63 -23.40 -6.90
CA PHE A 162 -12.29 -24.19 -5.86
C PHE A 162 -12.99 -23.28 -4.84
N PRO A 163 -14.08 -22.58 -5.23
CA PRO A 163 -14.73 -21.62 -4.35
C PRO A 163 -15.26 -22.30 -3.09
N PRO A 164 -14.84 -21.90 -1.86
CA PRO A 164 -15.31 -22.52 -0.63
C PRO A 164 -16.84 -22.46 -0.46
N ARG A 165 -17.46 -21.39 -0.99
CA ARG A 165 -18.91 -21.18 -1.03
C ARG A 165 -19.66 -22.20 -1.88
N GLU A 166 -19.01 -22.82 -2.86
CA GLU A 166 -19.60 -23.84 -3.72
C GLU A 166 -19.31 -25.23 -3.17
N LEU A 167 -18.04 -25.50 -2.81
CA LEU A 167 -17.62 -26.79 -2.28
C LEU A 167 -18.36 -27.21 -1.01
N PHE A 168 -18.70 -26.25 -0.15
CA PHE A 168 -19.34 -26.51 1.14
C PHE A 168 -20.76 -25.97 1.25
N ARG A 169 -21.42 -25.65 0.12
CA ARG A 169 -22.74 -25.03 0.07
C ARG A 169 -23.80 -25.75 0.93
N ASP A 170 -23.78 -27.09 0.90
CA ASP A 170 -24.79 -27.92 1.58
C ASP A 170 -24.35 -28.39 2.97
N VAL A 171 -23.11 -28.09 3.38
CA VAL A 171 -22.51 -28.62 4.62
C VAL A 171 -22.34 -27.53 5.67
N LEU A 172 -21.97 -26.32 5.24
CA LEU A 172 -21.60 -25.23 6.14
C LEU A 172 -22.51 -23.99 5.93
N PRO A 173 -22.84 -23.24 6.99
CA PRO A 173 -23.57 -21.97 6.85
C PRO A 173 -22.83 -20.95 6.00
N ASN A 174 -23.57 -20.07 5.31
CA ASN A 174 -23.02 -19.00 4.46
C ASN A 174 -21.99 -18.11 5.18
N LEU A 175 -22.20 -17.82 6.47
CA LEU A 175 -21.24 -17.05 7.26
C LEU A 175 -19.87 -17.74 7.32
N VAL A 176 -19.84 -19.07 7.43
CA VAL A 176 -18.60 -19.83 7.51
C VAL A 176 -17.91 -19.87 6.14
N THR A 177 -18.66 -20.19 5.09
CA THR A 177 -18.10 -20.38 3.75
C THR A 177 -17.70 -19.08 3.06
N GLN A 178 -18.38 -17.97 3.35
CA GLN A 178 -18.11 -16.67 2.71
C GLN A 178 -17.28 -15.73 3.58
N SER A 179 -17.25 -15.89 4.91
CA SER A 179 -16.51 -14.97 5.79
C SER A 179 -15.39 -15.67 6.55
N ILE A 180 -15.72 -16.70 7.33
CA ILE A 180 -14.75 -17.29 8.28
C ILE A 180 -13.65 -18.06 7.54
N LEU A 181 -14.00 -18.85 6.53
CA LEU A 181 -13.01 -19.63 5.78
C LEU A 181 -12.09 -18.74 4.92
N PRO A 182 -12.59 -17.92 3.97
CA PRO A 182 -11.71 -17.05 3.19
C PRO A 182 -10.97 -16.02 4.05
N GLY A 183 -11.66 -15.41 5.01
CA GLY A 183 -11.08 -14.44 5.93
C GLY A 183 -10.03 -15.05 6.86
N GLY A 184 -10.28 -16.24 7.40
CA GLY A 184 -9.36 -16.97 8.26
C GLY A 184 -8.12 -17.45 7.51
N VAL A 185 -8.29 -17.98 6.30
CA VAL A 185 -7.17 -18.33 5.42
C VAL A 185 -6.35 -17.08 5.09
N MET A 186 -6.98 -16.00 4.64
CA MET A 186 -6.26 -14.76 4.32
C MET A 186 -5.53 -14.19 5.54
N ALA A 187 -6.18 -14.13 6.70
CA ALA A 187 -5.55 -13.67 7.95
C ALA A 187 -4.36 -14.56 8.35
N LEU A 188 -4.48 -15.89 8.20
CA LEU A 188 -3.39 -16.82 8.45
C LEU A 188 -2.20 -16.54 7.53
N LEU A 189 -2.45 -16.41 6.23
CA LEU A 189 -1.40 -16.13 5.24
C LEU A 189 -0.71 -14.78 5.50
N VAL A 190 -1.48 -13.78 5.95
CA VAL A 190 -0.94 -12.45 6.27
C VAL A 190 -0.09 -12.46 7.54
N ILE A 191 -0.51 -13.19 8.57
CA ILE A 191 0.13 -13.20 9.89
C ILE A 191 1.31 -14.19 9.94
N LEU A 192 1.31 -15.23 9.09
CA LEU A 192 2.32 -16.30 9.12
C LEU A 192 3.77 -15.78 9.03
N PRO A 193 4.14 -14.87 8.11
CA PRO A 193 5.50 -14.33 8.06
C PRO A 193 5.91 -13.62 9.37
N ALA A 194 4.97 -12.92 10.00
CA ALA A 194 5.21 -12.24 11.27
C ALA A 194 5.39 -13.25 12.42
N ILE A 195 4.60 -14.33 12.48
CA ILE A 195 4.77 -15.42 13.45
C ILE A 195 6.12 -16.12 13.25
N VAL A 196 6.50 -16.41 12.00
CA VAL A 196 7.77 -17.06 11.67
C VAL A 196 8.95 -16.18 12.11
N LEU A 197 8.88 -14.88 11.86
CA LEU A 197 9.90 -13.94 12.32
C LEU A 197 9.95 -13.86 13.84
N TRP A 198 8.80 -13.77 14.52
CA TRP A 198 8.71 -13.70 15.97
C TRP A 198 9.27 -14.96 16.66
N LYS A 199 9.13 -16.13 16.03
CA LYS A 199 9.71 -17.40 16.52
C LYS A 199 11.17 -17.63 16.10
N SER A 200 11.78 -16.73 15.34
CA SER A 200 13.15 -16.88 14.86
C SER A 200 14.18 -16.78 16.01
N LYS A 201 15.24 -17.59 15.94
CA LYS A 201 16.31 -17.65 16.96
C LYS A 201 17.10 -16.35 17.11
N GLU A 202 17.13 -15.52 16.07
CA GLU A 202 17.81 -14.21 16.11
C GLU A 202 17.02 -13.15 16.90
N GLY A 203 15.79 -13.45 17.34
CA GLY A 203 14.89 -12.48 17.93
C GLY A 203 14.28 -11.52 16.88
N SER A 204 13.22 -10.83 17.28
CA SER A 204 12.49 -9.87 16.44
C SER A 204 12.45 -8.50 17.10
N ASN A 205 12.86 -7.46 16.37
CA ASN A 205 12.62 -6.07 16.78
C ASN A 205 11.19 -5.65 16.39
N PRO A 206 10.45 -4.87 17.21
CA PRO A 206 9.17 -4.26 16.80
C PRO A 206 9.20 -3.69 15.38
N ARG A 207 10.28 -3.01 14.99
CA ARG A 207 10.45 -2.50 13.62
C ARG A 207 10.43 -3.58 12.55
N GLU A 208 11.12 -4.69 12.76
CA GLU A 208 11.18 -5.77 11.78
C GLU A 208 9.79 -6.41 11.62
N ILE A 209 9.01 -6.53 12.70
CA ILE A 209 7.62 -6.97 12.65
C ILE A 209 6.77 -5.99 11.85
N MET A 210 6.90 -4.67 12.09
CA MET A 210 6.17 -3.65 11.35
C MET A 210 6.54 -3.66 9.86
N LEU A 211 7.83 -3.86 9.53
CA LEU A 211 8.27 -4.03 8.14
C LEU A 211 7.60 -5.24 7.49
N VAL A 212 7.51 -6.38 8.17
CA VAL A 212 6.81 -7.56 7.65
C VAL A 212 5.33 -7.26 7.41
N LEU A 213 4.62 -6.78 8.43
CA LEU A 213 3.17 -6.53 8.33
C LEU A 213 2.84 -5.49 7.25
N PHE A 214 3.62 -4.41 7.17
CA PHE A 214 3.46 -3.40 6.12
C PHE A 214 3.78 -3.96 4.74
N THR A 215 4.84 -4.78 4.61
CA THR A 215 5.21 -5.40 3.32
C THR A 215 4.11 -6.33 2.85
N VAL A 216 3.56 -7.17 3.74
CA VAL A 216 2.43 -8.04 3.40
C VAL A 216 1.22 -7.21 2.96
N LEU A 217 0.82 -6.21 3.76
CA LEU A 217 -0.31 -5.34 3.41
C LEU A 217 -0.14 -4.70 2.02
N PHE A 218 1.04 -4.14 1.76
CA PHE A 218 1.35 -3.47 0.51
C PHE A 218 1.36 -4.43 -0.67
N PHE A 219 2.06 -5.57 -0.58
CA PHE A 219 2.12 -6.54 -1.67
C PHE A 219 0.80 -7.28 -1.89
N THR A 220 0.02 -7.53 -0.84
CA THR A 220 -1.35 -8.03 -0.98
C THR A 220 -2.21 -7.05 -1.76
N ALA A 221 -2.17 -5.75 -1.42
CA ALA A 221 -2.91 -4.73 -2.17
C ALA A 221 -2.47 -4.66 -3.64
N VAL A 222 -1.16 -4.73 -3.91
CA VAL A 222 -0.62 -4.75 -5.28
C VAL A 222 -1.11 -5.96 -6.05
N VAL A 223 -0.99 -7.18 -5.48
CA VAL A 223 -1.42 -8.42 -6.16
C VAL A 223 -2.92 -8.37 -6.46
N LEU A 224 -3.76 -8.05 -5.48
CA LEU A 224 -5.21 -7.97 -5.69
C LEU A 224 -5.59 -6.91 -6.74
N THR A 225 -4.93 -5.75 -6.70
CA THR A 225 -5.15 -4.68 -7.68
C THR A 225 -4.75 -5.11 -9.10
N LEU A 226 -3.58 -5.73 -9.25
CA LEU A 226 -3.12 -6.20 -10.56
C LEU A 226 -3.96 -7.36 -11.08
N THR A 227 -4.36 -8.29 -10.22
CA THR A 227 -5.29 -9.38 -10.57
C THR A 227 -6.61 -8.81 -11.09
N GLY A 228 -7.25 -7.95 -10.30
CA GLY A 228 -8.53 -7.36 -10.67
C GLY A 228 -8.44 -6.52 -11.95
N PHE A 229 -7.35 -5.77 -12.11
CA PHE A 229 -7.17 -4.89 -13.26
C PHE A 229 -6.89 -5.69 -14.55
N LEU A 230 -5.90 -6.58 -14.51
CA LEU A 230 -5.35 -7.25 -15.70
C LEU A 230 -6.01 -8.58 -16.05
N PHE A 231 -6.53 -9.32 -15.07
CA PHE A 231 -6.97 -10.71 -15.26
C PHE A 231 -8.48 -10.87 -15.19
N ARG A 232 -9.23 -9.93 -14.59
CA ARG A 232 -10.70 -9.98 -14.61
C ARG A 232 -11.25 -9.52 -15.95
N GLY A 233 -12.05 -10.35 -16.61
CA GLY A 233 -12.71 -10.07 -17.89
C GLY A 233 -14.22 -9.96 -17.75
N PRO A 234 -14.98 -10.18 -18.85
CA PRO A 234 -16.45 -10.24 -18.82
C PRO A 234 -16.96 -11.23 -17.77
N GLY A 235 -18.09 -10.90 -17.13
CA GLY A 235 -18.65 -11.61 -15.97
C GLY A 235 -17.82 -11.48 -14.69
N PHE A 236 -16.77 -10.65 -14.70
CA PHE A 236 -15.74 -10.62 -13.66
C PHE A 236 -15.02 -11.97 -13.48
N GLU A 237 -15.00 -12.81 -14.52
CA GLU A 237 -14.29 -14.09 -14.51
C GLU A 237 -12.78 -13.89 -14.75
N LEU A 238 -11.99 -14.89 -14.34
CA LEU A 238 -10.53 -14.83 -14.43
C LEU A 238 -10.05 -15.36 -15.79
N PHE A 239 -9.38 -14.50 -16.57
CA PHE A 239 -8.78 -14.82 -17.86
C PHE A 239 -7.30 -14.42 -17.89
N LEU A 240 -6.54 -15.06 -18.77
CA LEU A 240 -5.22 -14.53 -19.14
C LEU A 240 -5.42 -13.28 -20.02
N PRO A 241 -4.59 -12.23 -19.88
CA PRO A 241 -4.79 -10.96 -20.59
C PRO A 241 -4.90 -11.07 -22.12
N TRP A 242 -4.28 -12.08 -22.72
CA TRP A 242 -4.30 -12.33 -24.17
C TRP A 242 -5.37 -13.33 -24.62
N ALA A 243 -6.13 -13.93 -23.70
CA ALA A 243 -7.15 -14.93 -23.96
C ALA A 243 -8.56 -14.44 -23.60
N MET A 244 -8.74 -13.12 -23.49
CA MET A 244 -10.01 -12.53 -23.09
C MET A 244 -11.06 -12.68 -24.21
N PRO A 245 -12.30 -13.07 -23.88
CA PRO A 245 -13.36 -13.25 -24.85
C PRO A 245 -13.89 -11.92 -25.39
N GLY A 246 -14.54 -11.96 -26.55
CA GLY A 246 -15.28 -10.80 -27.09
C GLY A 246 -14.40 -9.62 -27.53
N GLY A 247 -13.09 -9.82 -27.71
CA GLY A 247 -12.16 -8.74 -28.06
C GLY A 247 -11.89 -7.74 -26.93
N TYR A 248 -12.31 -8.07 -25.70
CA TYR A 248 -12.07 -7.25 -24.52
C TYR A 248 -10.57 -7.14 -24.22
N ASN A 249 -10.07 -5.92 -24.03
CA ASN A 249 -8.69 -5.66 -23.64
C ASN A 249 -8.67 -4.83 -22.34
N PRO A 250 -7.97 -5.28 -21.29
CA PRO A 250 -7.98 -4.62 -19.98
C PRO A 250 -7.33 -3.23 -20.01
N PHE A 251 -6.59 -2.91 -21.07
CA PHE A 251 -5.92 -1.64 -21.25
C PHE A 251 -6.74 -0.59 -22.03
N ASP A 252 -7.94 -0.94 -22.51
CA ASP A 252 -8.76 -0.01 -23.31
C ASP A 252 -9.34 1.16 -22.48
N GLY A 253 -9.38 1.03 -21.15
CA GLY A 253 -9.83 2.06 -20.21
C GLY A 253 -8.71 2.87 -19.55
N LEU A 254 -7.48 2.81 -20.05
CA LEU A 254 -6.31 3.56 -19.54
C LEU A 254 -5.99 4.83 -20.34
#